data_AF-A0A257MQX1-F1
#
_entry.id   AF-A0A257MQX1-F1
#
_cell.length_a   1.000
_cell.length_b   1.000
_cell.length_c   1.000
_cell.angle_alpha   90.00
_cell.angle_beta   90.00
_cell.angle_gamma   90.00
#
_symmetry.space_group_name_H-M   'P 1'
#
loop_
_entity.id
_entity.type
_entity.pdbx_description
1 polymer ?
#
loop_
_entity_poly.entity_id
_entity_poly.type
_entity_poly.pdbx_seq_one_letter_code
_entity_poly.pdbx_strand_id
1 'polypeptide(L)'
;KGSFCLLSLRGLSSMEAIIIKQEMLARGGDAAIPKLALRCDPSPEEVIIMGSVHQISGLVRNLGSQPFRLSRLARMIEEALDLMDSPERYGWE
;
A
#
# COMPACT_ATOMS: atom_id res chain seq x y z
N LYS A 1 -8.89 -7.53 -17.95
CA LYS A 1 -7.57 -8.12 -17.60
C LYS A 1 -7.38 -7.94 -16.11
N GLY A 2 -7.15 -9.01 -15.34
CA GLY A 2 -6.90 -8.90 -13.90
C GLY A 2 -5.43 -8.59 -13.64
N SER A 3 -5.07 -7.31 -13.56
CA SER A 3 -3.69 -6.91 -13.24
C SER A 3 -3.47 -7.02 -11.74
N PHE A 4 -2.47 -7.83 -11.34
CA PHE A 4 -2.02 -7.96 -9.96
C PHE A 4 -0.70 -7.21 -9.80
N CYS A 5 -0.53 -6.47 -8.71
CA CYS A 5 0.71 -5.75 -8.44
C CYS A 5 1.16 -5.89 -6.99
N LEU A 6 2.45 -5.61 -6.82
CA LEU A 6 3.11 -5.51 -5.54
C LEU A 6 3.66 -4.10 -5.38
N LEU A 7 3.42 -3.48 -4.23
CA LEU A 7 3.95 -2.17 -3.88
C LEU A 7 4.71 -2.28 -2.55
N SER A 8 5.98 -1.87 -2.53
CA SER A 8 6.74 -1.71 -1.28
C SER A 8 6.60 -0.27 -0.79
N LEU A 9 6.19 -0.13 0.47
CA LEU A 9 6.05 1.14 1.17
C LEU A 9 7.04 1.15 2.34
N ARG A 10 7.85 2.19 2.44
CA ARG A 10 8.92 2.31 3.44
C ARG A 10 8.69 3.51 4.33
N GLY A 11 9.19 3.41 5.56
CA GLY A 11 9.16 4.52 6.51
C GLY A 11 7.80 4.70 7.18
N LEU A 12 7.02 3.62 7.29
CA LEU A 12 5.71 3.63 7.94
C LEU A 12 5.86 3.42 9.44
N SER A 13 4.98 4.00 10.22
CA SER A 13 4.82 3.61 11.62
C SER A 13 4.15 2.24 11.74
N SER A 14 4.35 1.58 12.88
CA SER A 14 3.63 0.34 13.24
C SER A 14 2.11 0.45 13.05
N MET A 15 1.53 1.59 13.42
CA MET A 15 0.08 1.83 13.30
C MET A 15 -0.36 1.93 11.84
N GLU A 16 0.37 2.68 11.01
CA GLU A 16 0.07 2.79 9.58
C GLU A 16 0.19 1.42 8.90
N ALA A 17 1.21 0.63 9.23
CA ALA A 17 1.38 -0.72 8.70
C ALA A 17 0.20 -1.64 9.04
N ILE A 18 -0.24 -1.63 10.31
CA ILE A 18 -1.39 -2.42 10.75
C ILE A 18 -2.68 -1.97 10.04
N ILE A 19 -2.91 -0.65 9.93
CA ILE A 19 -4.09 -0.12 9.21
C ILE A 19 -4.11 -0.62 7.76
N ILE A 20 -2.99 -0.52 7.05
CA ILE A 20 -2.87 -0.99 5.66
C ILE A 20 -3.17 -2.48 5.58
N LYS A 21 -2.62 -3.30 6.49
CA LYS A 21 -2.93 -4.73 6.58
C LYS A 21 -4.43 -4.96 6.70
N GLN A 22 -5.08 -4.31 7.65
CA GLN A 22 -6.52 -4.53 7.90
C GLN A 22 -7.39 -4.08 6.73
N GLU A 23 -7.10 -2.92 6.13
CA GLU A 23 -7.81 -2.45 4.94
C GLU A 23 -7.63 -3.38 3.74
N MET A 24 -6.43 -3.93 3.54
CA MET A 24 -6.17 -4.90 2.47
C MET A 24 -6.92 -6.22 2.70
N LEU A 25 -6.89 -6.75 3.93
CA LEU A 25 -7.64 -7.96 4.30
C LEU A 25 -9.15 -7.78 4.09
N ALA A 26 -9.70 -6.62 4.48
CA ALA A 26 -11.12 -6.31 4.28
C ALA A 26 -11.56 -6.31 2.81
N ARG A 27 -10.61 -6.19 1.88
CA ARG A 27 -10.82 -6.15 0.42
C ARG A 27 -10.49 -7.48 -0.27
N GLY A 28 -10.16 -8.51 0.50
CA GLY A 28 -9.71 -9.80 -0.01
C GLY A 28 -8.33 -9.77 -0.67
N GLY A 29 -7.53 -8.73 -0.40
CA GLY A 29 -6.11 -8.67 -0.75
C GLY A 29 -5.24 -8.94 0.47
N ASP A 30 -3.95 -8.61 0.40
CA ASP A 30 -3.07 -8.73 1.57
C ASP A 30 -1.98 -7.65 1.62
N ALA A 31 -1.40 -7.44 2.80
CA ALA A 31 -0.15 -6.72 2.97
C ALA A 31 0.80 -7.49 3.90
N ALA A 32 2.05 -7.68 3.53
CA ALA A 32 3.05 -8.19 4.45
C ALA A 32 3.53 -7.05 5.35
N ILE A 33 3.47 -7.25 6.66
CA ILE A 33 3.96 -6.30 7.67
C ILE A 33 4.98 -6.98 8.58
N PRO A 34 5.96 -6.25 9.13
CA PRO A 34 6.92 -6.82 10.07
C PRO A 34 6.23 -7.26 11.37
N LYS A 35 6.75 -8.34 11.98
CA LYS A 35 6.17 -8.91 13.22
C LYS A 35 6.15 -7.88 14.37
N LEU A 36 7.16 -7.02 14.42
CA LEU A 36 7.33 -6.01 15.48
C LEU A 36 6.30 -4.88 15.39
N ALA A 37 5.67 -4.68 14.24
CA ALA A 37 4.54 -3.75 14.11
C ALA A 37 3.41 -4.08 15.11
N LEU A 38 3.16 -5.38 15.37
CA LEU A 38 2.18 -5.86 16.37
C LEU A 38 2.59 -5.59 17.84
N ARG A 39 3.79 -5.06 18.05
CA ARG A 39 4.33 -4.66 19.36
C ARG A 39 4.53 -3.14 19.44
N CYS A 40 3.99 -2.37 18.50
CA CYS A 40 4.13 -0.92 18.43
C CYS A 40 5.60 -0.49 18.41
N ASP A 41 6.42 -1.19 17.63
CA ASP A 41 7.83 -0.84 17.47
C ASP A 41 7.97 0.60 16.94
N PRO A 42 8.84 1.42 17.55
CA PRO A 42 9.04 2.81 17.14
C PRO A 42 9.89 2.95 15.87
N SER A 43 10.55 1.87 15.42
CA SER A 43 11.37 1.89 14.21
C SER A 43 10.49 2.01 12.96
N PRO A 44 10.98 2.68 11.90
CA PRO A 44 10.25 2.76 10.65
C PRO A 44 10.16 1.39 9.98
N GLU A 45 8.96 1.02 9.55
CA GLU A 45 8.64 -0.29 8.99
C GLU A 45 8.57 -0.26 7.46
N GLU A 46 8.76 -1.43 6.84
CA GLU A 46 8.52 -1.68 5.42
C GLU A 46 7.32 -2.62 5.25
N VAL A 47 6.37 -2.22 4.41
CA VAL A 47 5.12 -2.96 4.13
C VAL A 47 5.05 -3.29 2.65
N ILE A 48 4.73 -4.54 2.32
CA ILE A 48 4.52 -4.97 0.94
C ILE A 48 3.02 -5.22 0.71
N ILE A 49 2.37 -4.35 -0.05
CA ILE A 49 0.98 -4.52 -0.46
C ILE A 49 0.91 -5.47 -1.65
N MET A 50 -0.04 -6.40 -1.63
CA MET A 50 -0.26 -7.42 -2.65
C MET A 50 -1.75 -7.46 -2.99
N GLY A 51 -2.10 -7.15 -4.24
CA GLY A 51 -3.49 -7.16 -4.66
C GLY A 51 -3.70 -6.84 -6.13
N SER A 52 -4.95 -6.98 -6.58
CA SER A 52 -5.36 -6.43 -7.85
C SER A 52 -5.40 -4.90 -7.81
N VAL A 53 -5.28 -4.26 -8.97
CA VAL A 53 -5.42 -2.79 -9.10
C VAL A 53 -6.73 -2.32 -8.47
N HIS A 54 -7.84 -3.04 -8.68
CA HIS A 54 -9.14 -2.71 -8.08
C HIS A 54 -9.12 -2.70 -6.54
N GLN A 55 -8.46 -3.68 -5.92
CA GLN A 55 -8.34 -3.74 -4.46
C GLN A 55 -7.50 -2.58 -3.92
N ILE A 56 -6.40 -2.24 -4.59
CA ILE A 56 -5.48 -1.19 -4.15
C ILE A 56 -6.06 0.20 -4.40
N SER A 57 -6.72 0.45 -5.53
CA SER A 57 -7.49 1.69 -5.74
C SER A 57 -8.58 1.85 -4.67
N GLY A 58 -9.19 0.74 -4.25
CA GLY A 58 -10.09 0.71 -3.12
C GLY A 58 -9.42 1.15 -1.80
N LEU A 59 -8.23 0.61 -1.49
CA LEU A 59 -7.42 1.00 -0.33
C LEU A 59 -7.18 2.52 -0.32
N VAL A 60 -6.72 3.09 -1.44
CA VAL A 60 -6.44 4.54 -1.59
C VAL A 60 -7.63 5.40 -1.18
N ARG A 61 -8.84 5.04 -1.62
CA ARG A 61 -10.07 5.78 -1.29
C ARG A 61 -10.34 5.83 0.22
N ASN A 62 -10.02 4.76 0.94
CA ASN A 62 -10.24 4.69 2.39
C ASN A 62 -9.12 5.35 3.18
N LEU A 63 -7.85 5.20 2.76
CA LEU A 63 -6.72 5.83 3.45
C LEU A 63 -6.79 7.36 3.43
N GLY A 64 -7.44 7.94 2.42
CA GLY A 64 -7.62 9.40 2.28
C GLY A 64 -8.32 10.09 3.46
N SER A 65 -9.21 9.39 4.18
CA SER A 65 -9.99 9.93 5.30
C SER A 65 -9.49 9.47 6.68
N GLN A 66 -8.42 8.67 6.74
CA GLN A 66 -7.91 8.11 7.98
C GLN A 66 -6.88 9.03 8.68
N PRO A 67 -6.70 8.88 10.00
CA PRO A 67 -5.71 9.63 10.77
C PRO A 67 -4.26 9.40 10.31
N PHE A 68 -3.31 10.09 10.95
CA PHE A 68 -1.88 10.06 10.64
C PHE A 68 -1.55 10.69 9.28
N ARG A 69 -0.62 10.08 8.52
CA ARG A 69 -0.18 10.57 7.22
C ARG A 69 -0.74 9.72 6.07
N LEU A 70 -1.80 8.97 6.32
CA LEU A 70 -2.39 8.02 5.38
C LEU A 70 -2.98 8.70 4.14
N SER A 71 -3.46 9.94 4.25
CA SER A 71 -3.89 10.73 3.10
C SER A 71 -2.75 11.04 2.12
N ARG A 72 -1.54 11.31 2.64
CA ARG A 72 -0.33 11.46 1.80
C ARG A 72 0.07 10.12 1.20
N LEU A 73 0.00 9.03 1.96
CA LEU A 73 0.33 7.70 1.49
C LEU A 73 -0.61 7.24 0.36
N ALA A 74 -1.91 7.52 0.49
CA ALA A 74 -2.93 7.26 -0.53
C ALA A 74 -2.53 7.89 -1.88
N ARG A 75 -2.14 9.16 -1.88
CA ARG A 75 -1.69 9.87 -3.09
C ARG A 75 -0.45 9.24 -3.72
N MET A 76 0.53 8.86 -2.89
CA MET A 76 1.75 8.20 -3.38
C MET A 76 1.46 6.82 -3.99
N ILE A 77 0.51 6.07 -3.42
CA ILE A 77 0.08 4.77 -3.97
C ILE A 77 -0.66 4.97 -5.29
N GLU A 78 -1.53 5.97 -5.39
CA GLU A 78 -2.25 6.32 -6.61
C GLU A 78 -1.29 6.68 -7.75
N GLU A 79 -0.34 7.59 -7.49
CA GLU A 79 0.72 7.96 -8.45
C GLU A 79 1.54 6.75 -8.89
N ALA A 80 1.86 5.83 -7.96
CA ALA A 80 2.58 4.61 -8.30
C ALA A 80 1.76 3.68 -9.20
N LEU A 81 0.46 3.54 -8.97
CA LEU A 81 -0.44 2.74 -9.81
C LEU A 81 -0.55 3.32 -11.23
N ASP A 82 -0.68 4.63 -11.37
CA ASP A 82 -0.77 5.30 -12.69
C ASP A 82 0.52 5.10 -13.49
N LEU A 83 1.68 5.18 -12.84
CA LEU A 83 2.96 4.85 -13.47
C LEU A 83 3.05 3.37 -13.88
N MET A 84 2.36 2.46 -13.16
CA MET A 84 2.33 1.04 -13.52
C MET A 84 1.51 0.74 -14.76
N ASP A 85 0.44 1.50 -14.99
CA ASP A 85 -0.45 1.35 -16.14
C ASP A 85 0.08 2.05 -17.40
N SER A 86 1.09 2.91 -17.24
CA SER A 86 1.72 3.64 -18.34
C SER A 86 2.52 2.69 -19.26
N PRO A 87 2.32 2.72 -20.59
CA PRO A 87 2.96 1.81 -21.55
C PRO A 87 4.50 1.97 -21.66
N GLU A 88 5.05 3.09 -21.17
CA GLU A 88 6.50 3.39 -21.23
C GLU A 88 7.35 2.51 -20.28
N ARG A 89 6.71 1.71 -19.42
CA ARG A 89 7.38 0.87 -18.42
C ARG A 89 8.26 -0.26 -18.96
N TYR A 90 8.12 -0.58 -20.24
CA TYR A 90 8.92 -1.60 -20.93
C TYR A 90 9.92 -1.00 -21.92
N GLY A 91 10.30 0.27 -21.75
CA GLY A 91 11.44 0.85 -22.45
C GLY A 91 12.74 0.22 -21.95
N TRP A 92 13.20 -0.84 -22.63
CA TRP A 92 14.56 -1.35 -22.48
C TRP A 92 15.49 -0.40 -23.24
N GLU A 93 16.26 0.41 -22.53
CA GLU A 93 17.53 0.97 -23.02
C GLU A 93 18.70 0.12 -22.52
#